data_AF-A0A7S2H9Y4-F1
#
_entry.id   AF-A0A7S2H9Y4-F1
#
_cell.length_a   1.000
_cell.length_b   1.000
_cell.length_c   1.000
_cell.angle_alpha   90.00
_cell.angle_beta   90.00
_cell.angle_gamma   90.00
#
_symmetry.space_group_name_H-M   'P 1'
#
loop_
_entity.id
_entity.type
_entity.pdbx_description
1 polymer ?
#
loop_
_entity_poly.entity_id
_entity_poly.type
_entity_poly.pdbx_seq_one_letter_code
_entity_poly.pdbx_strand_id
1 'polypeptide(L)'
;VFLQIGNTKIFHEHSDAEVFFGAKGNEDMCQKAAAKGYDSIQFIQHVDAVNYPCAKGIGAPWMNVEIVATRLEGTYPCGQAQGTAPALRAGWNGDKPCKCDPNNPNANC
;
A
#
# COMPACT_ATOMS: atom_id res chain seq x y z
N VAL A 1 -12.15 -4.03 2.39
CA VAL A 1 -11.15 -3.43 3.31
C VAL A 1 -11.06 -1.94 3.05
N PHE A 2 -10.90 -1.14 4.10
CA PHE A 2 -10.72 0.32 4.08
C PHE A 2 -9.39 0.65 4.78
N LEU A 3 -8.56 1.48 4.17
CA LEU A 3 -7.30 1.98 4.73
C LEU A 3 -7.49 3.43 5.19
N GLN A 4 -7.11 3.73 6.43
CA GLN A 4 -6.90 5.11 6.85
C GLN A 4 -5.53 5.59 6.36
N ILE A 5 -5.54 6.45 5.34
CA ILE A 5 -4.30 6.86 4.64
C ILE A 5 -3.41 7.80 5.47
N GLY A 6 -3.97 8.49 6.47
CA GLY A 6 -3.22 9.35 7.40
C GLY A 6 -2.41 10.44 6.69
N ASN A 7 -1.25 10.78 7.25
CA ASN A 7 -0.29 11.67 6.62
C ASN A 7 0.30 11.03 5.35
N THR A 8 -0.20 11.46 4.20
CA THR A 8 0.08 10.85 2.90
C THR A 8 1.08 11.69 2.11
N LYS A 9 2.11 11.06 1.55
CA LYS A 9 3.01 11.69 0.58
C LYS A 9 2.72 11.20 -0.84
N ILE A 10 2.53 12.13 -1.77
CA ILE A 10 2.19 11.81 -3.17
C ILE A 10 3.42 11.99 -4.07
N PHE A 11 3.62 11.04 -4.98
CA PHE A 11 4.65 11.05 -6.02
C PHE A 11 4.06 10.60 -7.36
N HIS A 12 4.76 10.84 -8.47
CA HIS A 12 4.38 10.23 -9.73
C HIS A 12 4.71 8.75 -9.71
N GLU A 13 5.93 8.38 -9.32
CA GLU A 13 6.35 6.98 -9.26
C GLU A 13 7.35 6.67 -8.13
N HIS A 14 7.60 5.38 -7.87
CA HIS A 14 8.59 4.85 -6.94
C HIS A 14 9.94 5.54 -7.02
N SER A 15 10.47 5.79 -8.22
CA SER A 15 11.79 6.43 -8.38
C SER A 15 11.85 7.82 -7.75
N ASP A 16 10.78 8.61 -7.81
CA ASP A 16 10.72 9.93 -7.15
C ASP A 16 10.74 9.79 -5.62
N ALA A 17 10.00 8.81 -5.11
CA ALA A 17 9.94 8.52 -3.69
C ALA A 17 11.28 7.99 -3.17
N GLU A 18 11.94 7.10 -3.90
CA GLU A 18 13.28 6.60 -3.58
C GLU A 18 14.29 7.74 -3.48
N VAL A 19 14.30 8.68 -4.43
CA VAL A 19 15.15 9.87 -4.37
C VAL A 19 14.81 10.74 -3.16
N PHE A 20 13.53 11.03 -2.92
CA PHE A 20 13.09 11.88 -1.81
C PHE A 20 13.40 11.29 -0.42
N PHE A 21 13.22 9.98 -0.27
CA PHE A 21 13.51 9.28 0.99
C PHE A 21 14.97 8.87 1.11
N GLY A 22 15.75 8.91 0.02
CA GLY A 22 17.09 8.34 -0.03
C GLY A 22 17.05 6.83 0.16
N ALA A 23 16.04 6.16 -0.40
CA ALA A 23 15.75 4.75 -0.20
C ALA A 23 16.26 3.87 -1.36
N LYS A 24 16.37 2.56 -1.11
CA LYS A 24 16.69 1.54 -2.12
C LYS A 24 15.65 0.43 -2.05
N GLY A 25 14.67 0.45 -2.97
CA GLY A 25 13.58 -0.51 -3.00
C GLY A 25 12.45 -0.21 -2.01
N ASN A 26 11.39 -1.01 -2.10
CA ASN A 26 10.10 -0.73 -1.47
C ASN A 26 10.16 -0.83 0.06
N GLU A 27 10.83 -1.84 0.61
CA GLU A 27 10.92 -2.06 2.04
C GLU A 27 11.66 -0.91 2.74
N ASP A 28 12.82 -0.51 2.22
CA ASP A 28 13.62 0.61 2.74
C ASP A 28 12.87 1.94 2.58
N MET A 29 12.14 2.12 1.46
CA MET A 29 11.30 3.29 1.23
C MET A 29 10.19 3.40 2.28
N CYS A 30 9.46 2.33 2.55
CA CYS A 30 8.41 2.30 3.57
C CYS A 30 8.97 2.60 4.96
N GLN A 31 10.09 1.98 5.34
CA GLN A 31 10.75 2.21 6.64
C GLN A 31 11.16 3.69 6.81
N LYS A 32 11.79 4.28 5.78
CA LYS A 32 12.22 5.69 5.82
C LYS A 32 11.05 6.66 5.79
N ALA A 33 9.99 6.37 5.05
CA ALA A 33 8.79 7.18 5.03
C ALA A 33 8.08 7.16 6.41
N ALA A 34 7.95 5.98 7.02
CA ALA A 34 7.41 5.84 8.37
C ALA A 34 8.24 6.61 9.41
N ALA A 35 9.58 6.53 9.32
CA ALA A 35 10.50 7.28 10.20
C ALA A 35 10.38 8.81 10.04
N LYS A 36 9.98 9.29 8.85
CA LYS A 36 9.66 10.70 8.60
C LYS A 36 8.21 11.08 8.96
N GLY A 37 7.44 10.17 9.55
CA GLY A 37 6.09 10.44 10.03
C GLY A 37 4.98 10.35 8.97
N TYR A 38 5.26 9.80 7.80
CA TYR A 38 4.22 9.47 6.82
C TYR A 38 3.53 8.16 7.21
N ASP A 39 2.23 8.08 7.00
CA ASP A 39 1.41 6.88 7.24
C ASP A 39 1.23 6.11 5.92
N SER A 40 1.15 6.81 4.80
CA SER A 40 1.07 6.22 3.47
C SER A 40 1.83 7.00 2.39
N ILE A 41 2.14 6.31 1.30
CA ILE A 41 2.65 6.86 0.05
C ILE A 41 1.63 6.60 -1.05
N GLN A 42 1.40 7.57 -1.93
CA GLN A 42 0.53 7.41 -3.09
C GLN A 42 1.30 7.70 -4.37
N PHE A 43 1.20 6.78 -5.33
CA PHE A 43 1.75 6.92 -6.68
C PHE A 43 0.62 7.17 -7.67
N ILE A 44 0.71 8.23 -8.48
CA ILE A 44 -0.34 8.62 -9.43
C ILE A 44 0.01 8.33 -10.90
N GLN A 45 1.21 7.78 -11.15
CA GLN A 45 1.69 7.36 -12.47
C GLN A 45 2.44 6.01 -12.37
N HIS A 46 1.94 5.08 -11.55
CA HIS A 46 2.64 3.82 -11.30
C HIS A 46 2.74 2.93 -12.55
N VAL A 47 3.91 2.35 -12.83
CA VAL A 47 4.09 1.36 -13.90
C VAL A 47 4.04 -0.04 -13.32
N ASP A 48 3.05 -0.82 -13.75
CA ASP A 48 2.93 -2.22 -13.32
C ASP A 48 2.61 -3.15 -14.50
N ALA A 49 3.56 -3.28 -15.42
CA ALA A 49 3.41 -4.19 -16.56
C ALA A 49 3.43 -5.67 -16.17
N VAL A 50 3.85 -6.00 -14.94
CA VAL A 50 3.91 -7.38 -14.43
C VAL A 50 2.53 -7.84 -14.02
N ASN A 51 1.82 -7.06 -13.19
CA ASN A 51 0.47 -7.42 -12.75
C ASN A 51 -0.61 -7.00 -13.76
N TYR A 52 -0.33 -6.01 -14.62
CA TYR A 52 -1.26 -5.52 -15.64
C TYR A 52 -0.65 -5.62 -17.04
N PRO A 53 -0.41 -6.84 -17.55
CA PRO A 53 0.21 -7.05 -18.86
C PRO A 53 -0.67 -6.49 -20.02
N CYS A 54 -1.97 -6.30 -19.79
CA CYS A 54 -2.89 -5.71 -20.76
C CYS A 54 -2.69 -4.21 -20.98
N ALA A 55 -2.01 -3.48 -20.07
CA ALA A 55 -1.78 -2.04 -20.18
C ALA A 55 -1.09 -1.65 -21.50
N LYS A 56 -0.16 -2.49 -21.96
CA LYS A 56 0.51 -2.34 -23.25
C LYS A 56 -0.45 -2.40 -24.44
N GLY A 57 -1.44 -3.29 -24.39
CA GLY A 57 -2.40 -3.50 -25.48
C GLY A 57 -3.37 -2.33 -25.70
N ILE A 58 -3.60 -1.53 -24.65
CA ILE A 58 -4.46 -0.35 -24.69
C ILE A 58 -3.68 0.98 -24.72
N GLY A 59 -2.34 0.91 -24.80
CA GLY A 59 -1.49 2.11 -24.80
C GLY A 59 -1.56 2.92 -23.52
N ALA A 60 -1.86 2.29 -22.38
CA ALA A 60 -1.87 2.94 -21.07
C ALA A 60 -0.46 2.85 -20.46
N PRO A 61 0.32 3.94 -20.42
CA PRO A 61 1.69 3.90 -19.89
C PRO A 61 1.73 3.75 -18.36
N TRP A 62 0.64 4.09 -17.67
CA TRP A 62 0.55 4.12 -16.21
C TRP A 62 -0.74 3.46 -15.72
N MET A 63 -0.70 2.95 -14.49
CA MET A 63 -1.89 2.76 -13.65
C MET A 63 -2.33 4.08 -13.03
N ASN A 64 -3.63 4.19 -12.74
CA ASN A 64 -4.19 5.41 -12.16
C ASN A 64 -3.62 5.71 -10.76
N VAL A 65 -3.65 4.76 -9.82
CA VAL A 65 -3.27 5.00 -8.41
C VAL A 65 -2.76 3.73 -7.75
N GLU A 66 -1.64 3.83 -7.04
CA GLU A 66 -1.23 2.88 -6.00
C GLU A 66 -1.13 3.61 -4.65
N ILE A 67 -1.57 2.96 -3.57
CA ILE A 67 -1.48 3.47 -2.19
C ILE A 67 -0.79 2.43 -1.34
N VAL A 68 0.33 2.81 -0.71
CA VAL A 68 1.15 1.94 0.12
C VAL A 68 1.09 2.41 1.57
N ALA A 69 0.65 1.53 2.48
CA ALA A 69 0.73 1.79 3.91
C ALA A 69 2.15 1.52 4.41
N THR A 70 2.78 2.52 5.04
CA THR A 70 4.22 2.46 5.38
C THR A 70 4.52 1.76 6.71
N ARG A 71 3.48 1.57 7.55
CA ARG A 71 3.58 1.01 8.91
C ARG A 71 2.92 -0.35 9.08
N LEU A 72 2.55 -0.98 7.96
CA LEU A 72 1.93 -2.29 7.91
C LEU A 72 2.86 -3.29 7.21
N GLU A 73 2.55 -4.56 7.33
CA GLU A 73 3.29 -5.69 6.80
C GLU A 73 2.51 -6.34 5.66
N GLY A 74 3.08 -6.32 4.45
CA GLY A 74 2.41 -6.81 3.24
C GLY A 74 2.16 -8.32 3.18
N THR A 75 2.77 -9.12 4.08
CA THR A 75 2.60 -10.58 4.12
C THR A 75 1.29 -11.01 4.81
N TYR A 76 0.69 -10.14 5.62
CA TYR A 76 -0.49 -10.48 6.43
C TYR A 76 -1.77 -9.83 5.87
N PRO A 77 -2.91 -10.53 5.83
CA PRO A 77 -4.14 -9.98 5.23
C PRO A 77 -4.72 -8.72 5.93
N CYS A 78 -4.59 -8.59 7.25
CA CYS A 78 -4.87 -7.32 7.98
C CYS A 78 -3.59 -6.49 8.22
N GLY A 79 -2.55 -6.68 7.41
CA GLY A 79 -1.34 -5.89 7.50
C GLY A 79 -0.49 -6.08 8.75
N GLN A 80 -0.81 -7.05 9.63
CA GLN A 80 -0.05 -7.38 10.84
C GLN A 80 -0.25 -8.85 11.27
N ALA A 81 0.77 -9.44 11.91
CA ALA A 81 0.79 -10.86 12.29
C ALA A 81 -0.35 -11.29 13.22
N GLN A 82 -0.77 -10.42 14.15
CA GLN A 82 -1.88 -10.70 15.06
C GLN A 82 -3.27 -10.65 14.39
N GLY A 83 -3.34 -10.47 13.08
CA GLY A 83 -4.60 -10.51 12.31
C GLY A 83 -5.50 -9.29 12.49
N THR A 84 -5.00 -8.20 13.08
CA THR A 84 -5.73 -6.94 13.24
C THR A 84 -4.77 -5.76 13.15
N ALA A 85 -5.20 -4.66 12.52
CA ALA A 85 -4.45 -3.40 12.48
C ALA A 85 -5.42 -2.22 12.61
N PRO A 86 -5.20 -1.24 13.51
CA PRO A 86 -6.10 -0.10 13.68
C PRO A 86 -6.32 0.74 12.41
N ALA A 87 -5.30 0.79 11.55
CA ALA A 87 -5.35 1.53 10.27
C ALA A 87 -6.23 0.83 9.21
N LEU A 88 -6.61 -0.43 9.42
CA LEU A 88 -7.44 -1.20 8.50
C LEU A 88 -8.83 -1.49 9.09
N ARG A 89 -9.84 -1.28 8.26
CA ARG A 89 -11.26 -1.46 8.60
C ARG A 89 -11.94 -2.36 7.56
N ALA A 90 -13.05 -2.96 7.93
CA ALA A 90 -13.84 -3.86 7.08
C ALA A 90 -15.35 -3.52 7.18
N GLY A 91 -16.17 -4.17 6.36
CA GLY A 91 -17.60 -3.93 6.28
C GLY A 91 -17.99 -2.68 5.48
N TRP A 92 -19.28 -2.34 5.46
CA TRP A 92 -19.80 -1.21 4.68
C TRP A 92 -19.29 0.09 5.29
N ASN A 93 -18.63 0.94 4.49
CA ASN A 93 -17.98 2.17 4.94
C ASN A 93 -16.97 1.99 6.09
N GLY A 94 -16.36 0.80 6.23
CA GLY A 94 -15.36 0.56 7.28
C GLY A 94 -15.93 0.55 8.70
N ASP A 95 -17.20 0.17 8.86
CA ASP A 95 -17.93 0.16 10.14
C ASP A 95 -17.38 -0.87 11.15
N LYS A 96 -16.59 -1.85 10.70
CA LYS A 96 -16.02 -2.90 11.55
C LYS A 96 -14.50 -2.87 11.58
N PRO A 97 -13.87 -3.30 12.69
CA PRO A 97 -12.44 -3.58 12.70
C PRO A 97 -12.07 -4.61 11.62
N CYS A 98 -10.93 -4.44 10.95
CA CYS A 98 -10.33 -5.50 10.15
C CYS A 98 -9.88 -6.61 11.12
N LYS A 99 -10.45 -7.81 10.98
CA LYS A 99 -10.02 -9.00 11.72
C LYS A 99 -9.90 -10.17 10.76
N CYS A 100 -8.67 -10.60 10.55
CA CYS A 100 -8.29 -11.63 9.62
C CYS A 100 -7.72 -12.83 10.41
N ASP A 101 -7.98 -14.06 9.95
CA ASP A 101 -7.34 -15.28 10.48
C ASP A 101 -5.93 -15.42 9.87
N PRO A 102 -4.85 -15.34 10.65
CA PRO A 102 -3.49 -15.41 10.13
C PRO A 102 -3.14 -16.77 9.49
N ASN A 103 -3.94 -17.82 9.72
CA ASN A 103 -3.76 -19.13 9.10
C ASN A 103 -4.53 -19.31 7.78
N ASN A 104 -5.37 -18.32 7.41
CA ASN A 104 -6.08 -18.33 6.14
C ASN A 104 -5.51 -17.24 5.22
N PRO A 105 -4.75 -17.61 4.18
CA PRO A 105 -4.11 -16.64 3.29
C PRO A 105 -5.08 -15.93 2.34
N ASN A 106 -6.36 -16.36 2.27
CA ASN A 106 -7.31 -15.89 1.27
C ASN A 106 -8.53 -15.20 1.90
N ALA A 107 -8.86 -13.99 1.42
CA ALA A 107 -10.13 -13.27 1.61
C ALA A 107 -10.79 -13.45 3.00
N ASN A 108 -10.05 -13.14 4.06
CA ASN A 108 -10.44 -13.33 5.46
C ASN A 108 -10.83 -12.01 6.15
N CYS A 109 -11.11 -10.97 5.37
CA CYS A 109 -11.63 -9.67 5.75
C CYS A 109 -12.62 -9.17 4.67
#